data_AF-A0A8J9SJ95-F1
#
_entry.id   AF-A0A8J9SJ95-F1
#
_cell.length_a   1.000
_cell.length_b   1.000
_cell.length_c   1.000
_cell.angle_alpha   90.00
_cell.angle_beta   90.00
_cell.angle_gamma   90.00
#
_symmetry.space_group_name_H-M   'P 1'
#
loop_
_entity.id
_entity.type
_entity.pdbx_description
1 polymer ?
#
loop_
_entity_poly.entity_id
_entity_poly.type
_entity_poly.pdbx_seq_one_letter_code
_entity_poly.pdbx_strand_id
1 'polypeptide(L)'
;SDKSKRIEIVTTASMPWRTGTAVNPLLRAAYLTRGRKAAGGSVTLMLPWLERKLDQENVYGKENTFESPVEQEVYIRAWLRESANMPEASEELNIRWYTAWQNPVENSIYSMGDITALIPADEVDICILEEPEHLNWYGLL
;
A
#
# COMPACT_ATOMS: atom_id res chain seq x y z
N SER A 1 -18.40 -8.00 10.47
CA SER A 1 -17.56 -6.86 10.91
C SER A 1 -18.32 -5.56 10.74
N ASP A 2 -18.07 -4.57 11.59
CA ASP A 2 -18.64 -3.23 11.48
C ASP A 2 -18.08 -2.53 10.21
N LYS A 3 -18.98 -2.16 9.30
CA LYS A 3 -18.66 -1.54 8.01
C LYS A 3 -18.59 -0.01 8.09
N SER A 4 -18.96 0.61 9.21
CA SER A 4 -18.79 2.05 9.41
C SER A 4 -17.34 2.44 9.73
N LYS A 5 -16.50 1.47 10.11
CA LYS A 5 -15.10 1.69 10.49
C LYS A 5 -14.22 2.06 9.31
N ARG A 6 -13.31 3.00 9.55
CA ARG A 6 -12.23 3.44 8.64
C ARG A 6 -10.97 2.62 8.95
N ILE A 7 -10.52 1.85 7.97
CA ILE A 7 -9.39 0.93 8.10
C ILE A 7 -8.20 1.49 7.33
N GLU A 8 -7.04 1.57 7.96
CA GLU A 8 -5.75 1.84 7.32
C GLU A 8 -4.94 0.54 7.31
N ILE A 9 -4.40 0.16 6.16
CA ILE A 9 -3.53 -1.00 5.99
C ILE A 9 -2.19 -0.50 5.48
N VAL A 10 -1.11 -0.74 6.21
CA VAL A 10 0.25 -0.38 5.82
C VAL A 10 0.98 -1.64 5.38
N THR A 11 1.66 -1.59 4.23
CA THR A 11 2.50 -2.68 3.72
C THR A 11 3.86 -2.17 3.27
N THR A 12 4.84 -3.06 3.22
CA THR A 12 6.24 -2.85 2.80
C THR A 12 6.47 -3.06 1.31
N ALA A 13 5.48 -3.57 0.57
CA ALA A 13 5.62 -3.85 -0.85
C ALA A 13 4.38 -3.45 -1.64
N SER A 14 4.59 -3.06 -2.89
CA SER A 14 3.53 -2.68 -3.82
C SER A 14 3.66 -3.41 -5.15
N MET A 15 2.55 -3.50 -5.87
CA MET A 15 2.59 -3.86 -7.29
C MET A 15 3.46 -2.86 -8.05
N PRO A 16 4.23 -3.28 -9.06
CA PRO A 16 4.16 -4.57 -9.75
C PRO A 16 5.14 -5.65 -9.27
N TRP A 17 5.72 -5.56 -8.07
CA TRP A 17 6.68 -6.57 -7.60
C TRP A 17 6.11 -8.00 -7.55
N ARG A 18 4.77 -8.13 -7.42
CA ARG A 18 4.02 -9.41 -7.49
C ARG A 18 4.49 -10.47 -6.49
N THR A 19 5.16 -10.07 -5.42
CA THR A 19 5.42 -10.92 -4.26
C THR A 19 4.15 -11.12 -3.43
N GLY A 20 4.13 -12.12 -2.55
CA GLY A 20 3.03 -12.31 -1.60
C GLY A 20 2.78 -11.06 -0.75
N THR A 21 3.85 -10.38 -0.32
CA THR A 21 3.81 -9.13 0.45
C THR A 21 3.22 -7.95 -0.34
N ALA A 22 3.34 -7.94 -1.68
CA ALA A 22 2.69 -6.91 -2.52
C ALA A 22 1.22 -7.25 -2.81
N VAL A 23 0.94 -8.51 -3.18
CA VAL A 23 -0.37 -8.93 -3.70
C VAL A 23 -1.39 -9.16 -2.58
N ASN A 24 -0.99 -9.81 -1.49
CA ASN A 24 -1.93 -10.21 -0.45
C ASN A 24 -2.54 -9.01 0.30
N PRO A 25 -1.75 -8.00 0.72
CA PRO A 25 -2.31 -6.79 1.34
C PRO A 25 -3.23 -6.02 0.38
N LEU A 26 -2.87 -5.92 -0.91
CA LEU A 26 -3.69 -5.28 -1.92
C LEU A 26 -5.06 -5.97 -2.08
N LEU A 27 -5.07 -7.29 -2.25
CA LEU A 27 -6.32 -8.04 -2.37
C LEU A 27 -7.15 -8.03 -1.08
N ARG A 28 -6.48 -8.05 0.09
CA ARG A 28 -7.15 -7.93 1.39
C ARG A 28 -7.82 -6.56 1.53
N ALA A 29 -7.10 -5.48 1.22
CA ALA A 29 -7.62 -4.12 1.26
C ALA A 29 -8.81 -3.97 0.31
N ALA A 30 -8.65 -4.42 -0.94
CA ALA A 30 -9.70 -4.41 -1.96
C ALA A 30 -10.93 -5.23 -1.56
N TYR A 31 -10.76 -6.36 -0.87
CA TYR A 31 -11.90 -7.13 -0.36
C TYR A 31 -12.65 -6.39 0.76
N LEU A 32 -11.92 -5.69 1.63
CA LEU A 32 -12.46 -4.99 2.79
C LEU A 32 -13.27 -3.74 2.42
N THR A 33 -13.16 -3.21 1.19
CA THR A 33 -13.99 -2.08 0.71
C THR A 33 -15.46 -2.46 0.54
N ARG A 34 -15.78 -3.74 0.30
CA ARG A 34 -17.12 -4.21 -0.10
C ARG A 34 -18.26 -3.73 0.82
N GLY A 35 -19.03 -2.76 0.32
CA GLY A 35 -20.17 -2.16 1.01
C GLY A 35 -19.80 -1.29 2.21
N ARG A 36 -18.52 -0.93 2.35
CA ARG A 36 -18.01 -0.10 3.43
C ARG A 36 -18.32 1.37 3.20
N LYS A 37 -18.14 1.84 1.95
CA LYS A 37 -18.49 3.20 1.52
C LYS A 37 -19.96 3.53 1.82
N ALA A 38 -20.88 2.62 1.49
CA ALA A 38 -22.31 2.77 1.75
C ALA A 38 -22.67 2.84 3.26
N ALA A 39 -21.82 2.29 4.13
CA ALA A 39 -21.98 2.32 5.58
C ALA A 39 -21.23 3.48 6.25
N GLY A 40 -20.63 4.40 5.47
CA GLY A 40 -19.87 5.55 5.98
C GLY A 40 -18.42 5.25 6.38
N GLY A 41 -17.94 4.01 6.16
CA GLY A 41 -16.54 3.65 6.40
C GLY A 41 -15.67 3.72 5.14
N SER A 42 -14.40 3.39 5.30
CA SER A 42 -13.41 3.38 4.21
C SER A 42 -12.31 2.34 4.44
N VAL A 43 -11.58 2.01 3.37
CA VAL A 43 -10.30 1.30 3.46
C VAL A 43 -9.25 2.15 2.73
N THR A 44 -8.14 2.37 3.41
CA THR A 44 -6.95 2.98 2.84
C THR A 44 -5.81 1.98 2.88
N LEU A 45 -5.11 1.84 1.75
CA LEU A 45 -3.88 1.06 1.64
C LEU A 45 -2.71 2.03 1.47
N MET A 46 -1.81 2.04 2.44
CA MET A 46 -0.59 2.84 2.41
C MET A 46 0.57 2.02 1.83
N LEU A 47 1.10 2.49 0.70
CA LEU A 47 2.10 1.79 -0.11
C LEU A 47 3.46 2.51 -0.09
N PRO A 48 4.57 1.78 -0.22
CA PRO A 48 5.89 2.38 -0.42
C PRO A 48 5.98 3.04 -1.79
N TRP A 49 6.46 4.29 -1.83
CA TRP A 49 6.90 4.96 -3.04
C TRP A 49 8.42 4.89 -3.14
N LEU A 50 8.90 4.14 -4.14
CA LEU A 50 10.32 4.07 -4.48
C LEU A 50 10.71 5.26 -5.36
N GLU A 51 11.08 6.37 -4.73
CA GLU A 51 11.39 7.63 -5.43
C GLU A 51 12.61 7.50 -6.37
N ARG A 52 13.56 6.65 -6.03
CA ARG A 52 14.78 6.44 -6.81
C ARG A 52 14.50 5.46 -7.94
N LYS A 53 14.71 5.89 -9.18
CA LYS A 53 14.53 5.04 -10.37
C LYS A 53 15.30 3.71 -10.27
N LEU A 54 16.53 3.73 -9.77
CA LEU A 54 17.33 2.52 -9.59
C LEU A 54 16.67 1.51 -8.64
N ASP A 55 16.01 1.97 -7.58
CA ASP A 55 15.27 1.09 -6.66
C ASP A 55 14.08 0.44 -7.37
N GLN A 56 13.34 1.23 -8.17
CA GLN A 56 12.26 0.67 -8.99
C GLN A 56 12.78 -0.35 -10.00
N GLU A 57 13.89 -0.08 -10.68
CA GLU A 57 14.49 -1.03 -11.61
C GLU A 57 14.94 -2.33 -10.91
N ASN A 58 15.47 -2.22 -9.69
CA ASN A 58 15.88 -3.38 -8.89
C ASN A 58 14.69 -4.23 -8.42
N VAL A 59 13.57 -3.59 -8.08
CA VAL A 59 12.39 -4.27 -7.49
C VAL A 59 11.41 -4.72 -8.57
N TYR A 60 11.06 -3.83 -9.49
CA TYR A 60 10.02 -4.01 -10.49
C TYR A 60 10.56 -4.42 -11.87
N GLY A 61 11.85 -4.20 -12.12
CA GLY A 61 12.47 -4.35 -13.44
C GLY A 61 12.37 -3.08 -14.29
N LYS A 62 13.22 -2.98 -15.31
CA LYS A 62 13.37 -1.79 -16.17
C LYS A 62 12.12 -1.39 -16.96
N GLU A 63 11.22 -2.34 -17.19
CA GLU A 63 9.98 -2.11 -17.96
C GLU A 63 8.81 -1.67 -17.07
N ASN A 64 8.97 -1.68 -15.75
CA ASN A 64 7.91 -1.43 -14.78
C ASN A 64 8.27 -0.30 -13.80
N THR A 65 8.89 0.75 -14.32
CA THR A 65 9.21 1.97 -13.56
C THR A 65 8.16 3.05 -13.80
N PHE A 66 7.93 3.88 -12.79
CA PHE A 66 6.96 4.97 -12.77
C PHE A 66 7.66 6.28 -12.43
N GLU A 67 7.23 7.37 -13.04
CA GLU A 67 7.75 8.70 -12.79
C GLU A 67 7.05 9.37 -11.59
N SER A 68 5.89 8.83 -11.16
CA SER A 68 5.16 9.34 -9.99
C SER A 68 4.31 8.27 -9.30
N PRO A 69 3.94 8.48 -8.02
CA PRO A 69 3.00 7.60 -7.32
C PRO A 69 1.64 7.51 -8.02
N VAL A 70 1.19 8.59 -8.67
CA VAL A 70 -0.08 8.63 -9.41
C VAL A 70 -0.06 7.67 -10.59
N GLU A 71 1.06 7.58 -11.32
CA GLU A 71 1.21 6.65 -12.43
C GLU A 71 1.20 5.20 -11.95
N GLN A 72 1.91 4.90 -10.85
CA GLN A 72 1.87 3.58 -10.23
C GLN A 72 0.47 3.24 -9.71
N GLU A 73 -0.26 4.21 -9.18
CA GLU A 73 -1.66 4.04 -8.76
C GLU A 73 -2.57 3.66 -9.93
N VAL A 74 -2.42 4.31 -11.09
CA VAL A 74 -3.16 3.96 -12.32
C VAL A 74 -2.91 2.50 -12.69
N TYR A 75 -1.65 2.05 -12.63
CA TYR A 75 -1.30 0.63 -12.85
C TYR A 75 -2.01 -0.29 -11.85
N ILE A 76 -1.97 0.04 -10.57
CA ILE A 76 -2.60 -0.76 -9.49
C ILE A 76 -4.11 -0.86 -9.70
N ARG A 77 -4.77 0.26 -10.01
CA ARG A 77 -6.22 0.30 -10.24
C ARG A 77 -6.61 -0.50 -11.48
N ALA A 78 -5.84 -0.40 -12.57
CA ALA A 78 -6.04 -1.22 -13.76
C ALA A 78 -5.88 -2.73 -13.44
N TRP A 79 -4.84 -3.10 -12.69
CA TRP A 79 -4.63 -4.48 -12.27
C TRP A 79 -5.78 -5.01 -11.40
N LEU A 80 -6.26 -4.23 -10.43
CA LEU A 80 -7.42 -4.60 -9.61
C LEU A 80 -8.68 -4.84 -10.46
N ARG A 81 -8.94 -3.94 -11.42
CA ARG A 81 -10.10 -4.02 -12.30
C ARG A 81 -10.04 -5.23 -13.23
N GLU A 82 -8.91 -5.40 -13.91
CA GLU A 82 -8.79 -6.31 -15.06
C GLU A 82 -8.24 -7.67 -14.69
N SER A 83 -7.19 -7.71 -13.84
CA SER A 83 -6.50 -8.96 -13.49
C SER A 83 -7.10 -9.62 -12.24
N ALA A 84 -7.44 -8.84 -11.22
CA ALA A 84 -8.06 -9.36 -10.00
C ALA A 84 -9.59 -9.47 -10.08
N ASN A 85 -10.21 -8.91 -11.14
CA ASN A 85 -11.66 -8.86 -11.34
C ASN A 85 -12.40 -8.22 -10.15
N MET A 86 -11.91 -7.06 -9.69
CA MET A 86 -12.47 -6.28 -8.57
C MET A 86 -12.76 -4.83 -8.98
N PRO A 87 -13.69 -4.59 -9.94
CA PRO A 87 -13.94 -3.26 -10.49
C PRO A 87 -14.48 -2.24 -9.48
N GLU A 88 -15.28 -2.64 -8.49
CA GLU A 88 -15.73 -1.70 -7.46
C GLU A 88 -14.55 -1.29 -6.55
N ALA A 89 -13.71 -2.26 -6.18
CA ALA A 89 -12.55 -1.98 -5.33
C ALA A 89 -11.50 -1.12 -6.04
N SER A 90 -11.37 -1.22 -7.37
CA SER A 90 -10.47 -0.33 -8.12
C SER A 90 -10.86 1.14 -8.04
N GLU A 91 -12.11 1.45 -7.67
CA GLU A 91 -12.61 2.82 -7.48
C GLU A 91 -12.74 3.19 -5.99
N GLU A 92 -13.14 2.25 -5.13
CA GLU A 92 -13.44 2.52 -3.72
C GLU A 92 -12.25 2.43 -2.78
N LEU A 93 -11.18 1.72 -3.17
CA LEU A 93 -9.96 1.65 -2.36
C LEU A 93 -9.24 3.00 -2.41
N ASN A 94 -9.01 3.59 -1.23
CA ASN A 94 -8.11 4.73 -1.09
C ASN A 94 -6.66 4.22 -1.11
N ILE A 95 -5.79 4.92 -1.81
CA ILE A 95 -4.36 4.62 -1.83
C ILE A 95 -3.62 5.84 -1.28
N ARG A 96 -2.70 5.59 -0.34
CA ARG A 96 -1.76 6.58 0.20
C ARG A 96 -0.34 6.08 -0.01
N TRP A 97 0.62 6.99 0.03
CA TRP A 97 2.01 6.69 -0.26
C TRP A 97 2.90 7.19 0.86
N TYR A 98 3.93 6.43 1.20
CA TYR A 98 5.05 6.88 2.04
C TYR A 98 6.37 6.72 1.28
N THR A 99 7.34 7.59 1.54
CA THR A 99 8.65 7.48 0.88
C THR A 99 9.38 6.24 1.37
N ALA A 100 9.93 5.46 0.44
CA ALA A 100 10.63 4.22 0.75
C ALA A 100 11.85 4.04 -0.14
N TRP A 101 12.84 3.32 0.37
CA TRP A 101 14.09 3.01 -0.31
C TRP A 101 14.33 1.51 -0.32
N GLN A 102 14.88 1.01 -1.43
CA GLN A 102 15.31 -0.37 -1.52
C GLN A 102 16.73 -0.54 -0.99
N ASN A 103 16.95 -1.61 -0.21
CA ASN A 103 18.27 -2.12 0.11
C ASN A 103 18.60 -3.35 -0.76
N PRO A 104 19.55 -3.25 -1.71
CA PRO A 104 19.97 -4.37 -2.56
C PRO A 104 20.51 -5.58 -1.82
N VAL A 105 21.20 -5.39 -0.70
CA VAL A 105 21.86 -6.48 0.05
C VAL A 105 20.82 -7.35 0.75
N GLU A 106 19.79 -6.71 1.32
CA GLU A 106 18.72 -7.36 2.07
C GLU A 106 17.50 -7.67 1.19
N ASN A 107 17.54 -7.26 -0.08
CA ASN A 107 16.43 -7.33 -1.03
C ASN A 107 15.08 -6.90 -0.43
N SER A 108 15.13 -5.83 0.37
CA SER A 108 14.03 -5.37 1.21
C SER A 108 13.76 -3.88 0.96
N ILE A 109 12.51 -3.46 1.16
CA ILE A 109 12.08 -2.06 1.06
C ILE A 109 11.92 -1.53 2.48
N TYR A 110 12.52 -0.37 2.74
CA TYR A 110 12.48 0.31 4.04
C TYR A 110 11.77 1.64 3.93
N SER A 111 10.96 1.96 4.94
CA SER A 111 10.36 3.28 5.06
C SER A 111 11.41 4.35 5.36
N MET A 112 11.19 5.53 4.78
CA MET A 112 11.97 6.71 5.08
C MET A 112 11.17 7.62 6.01
N GLY A 113 11.54 7.61 7.29
CA GLY A 113 10.87 8.35 8.35
C GLY A 113 9.91 7.49 9.18
N ASP A 114 9.22 8.15 10.10
CA ASP A 114 8.26 7.52 11.01
C ASP A 114 6.90 7.36 10.30
N ILE A 115 6.56 6.12 9.93
CA ILE A 115 5.27 5.81 9.30
C ILE A 115 4.11 6.06 10.27
N THR A 116 4.34 5.91 11.57
CA THR A 116 3.28 6.10 12.57
C THR A 116 2.81 7.56 12.60
N ALA A 117 3.71 8.51 12.34
CA ALA A 117 3.39 9.93 12.21
C ALA A 117 2.55 10.25 10.95
N LEU A 118 2.50 9.35 9.97
CA LEU A 118 1.69 9.49 8.75
C LEU A 118 0.26 8.98 8.92
N ILE A 119 -0.06 8.32 10.05
CA ILE A 119 -1.37 7.76 10.33
C ILE A 119 -2.19 8.77 11.15
N PRO A 120 -3.17 9.47 10.57
CA PRO A 120 -4.03 10.40 11.28
C PRO A 120 -4.94 9.67 12.29
N ALA A 121 -4.65 9.81 13.59
CA ALA A 121 -5.33 9.11 14.67
C ALA A 121 -6.85 9.41 14.76
N ASP A 122 -7.27 10.59 14.30
CA ASP A 122 -8.66 11.02 14.22
C ASP A 122 -9.40 10.50 12.97
N GLU A 123 -8.66 10.01 11.97
CA GLU A 123 -9.20 9.49 10.71
C GLU A 123 -9.24 7.96 10.61
N VAL A 124 -8.59 7.25 11.53
CA VAL A 124 -8.42 5.79 11.47
C VAL A 124 -8.98 5.10 12.70
N ASP A 125 -9.94 4.20 12.51
CA ASP A 125 -10.50 3.38 13.60
C ASP A 125 -9.67 2.11 13.85
N ILE A 126 -9.10 1.54 12.78
CA ILE A 126 -8.37 0.28 12.80
C ILE A 126 -7.14 0.43 11.91
N CYS A 127 -5.95 0.18 12.46
CA CYS A 127 -4.71 0.11 11.70
C CYS A 127 -4.23 -1.35 11.63
N ILE A 128 -3.92 -1.83 10.42
CA ILE A 128 -3.35 -3.15 10.16
C ILE A 128 -1.95 -2.93 9.58
N LEU A 129 -0.95 -3.57 10.20
CA LEU A 129 0.44 -3.52 9.77
C LEU A 129 0.81 -4.87 9.17
N GLU A 130 1.14 -4.88 7.89
CA GLU A 130 1.69 -6.05 7.21
C GLU A 130 3.22 -5.97 7.33
N GLU A 131 3.85 -7.05 7.81
CA GLU A 131 5.28 -7.11 8.13
C GLU A 131 5.76 -5.98 9.08
N PRO A 132 5.14 -5.80 10.27
CA PRO A 132 5.44 -4.70 11.19
C PRO A 132 6.91 -4.61 11.61
N GLU A 133 7.64 -5.72 11.62
CA GLU A 133 9.08 -5.78 11.88
C GLU A 133 9.93 -5.01 10.85
N HIS A 134 9.42 -4.79 9.64
CA HIS A 134 10.07 -4.05 8.56
C HIS A 134 9.60 -2.59 8.46
N LEU A 135 8.56 -2.19 9.22
CA LEU A 135 8.01 -0.84 9.22
C LEU A 135 8.70 0.12 10.20
N ASN A 136 9.84 -0.28 10.79
CA ASN A 136 10.61 0.50 11.77
C ASN A 136 9.73 1.04 12.92
N TRP A 137 8.77 0.23 13.38
CA TRP A 137 7.76 0.62 14.37
C TRP A 137 8.31 0.87 15.79
N TYR A 138 9.55 0.45 16.06
CA TYR A 138 10.24 0.80 17.29
C TYR A 138 10.80 2.22 17.14
N GLY A 139 10.06 3.20 17.65
CA GLY A 139 10.58 4.54 17.84
C GLY A 139 11.92 4.44 18.57
N LEU A 140 12.95 5.09 18.01
CA LEU A 140 14.14 5.43 18.78
C LEU A 140 13.68 6.34 19.92
N LEU A 141 13.35 5.73 21.06
CA LEU A 141 13.34 6.38 22.36
C LEU A 141 14.77 6.72 22.77
#